data_AF-A0A850HLR4-F1
#
_entry.id   AF-A0A850HLR4-F1
#
_cell.length_a   1.000
_cell.length_b   1.000
_cell.length_c   1.000
_cell.angle_alpha   90.00
_cell.angle_beta   90.00
_cell.angle_gamma   90.00
#
_symmetry.space_group_name_H-M   'P 1'
#
loop_
_entity.id
_entity.type
_entity.pdbx_description
1 polymer ?
#
loop_
_entity_poly.entity_id
_entity_poly.type
_entity_poly.pdbx_seq_one_letter_code
_entity_poly.pdbx_strand_id
1 'polypeptide(L)'
;MRKSNVGPLVDELGLLEARIADIEIMAQPLRDQIKAMGAGAYEGELFRAVVSEYDRKNLNMKAVKQKLSPQFIRAHTKYTPTTSLTVKGRNAIDVTTEGDD
;
A
#
# COMPACT_ATOMS: atom_id res chain seq x y z
N MET A 1 -20.09 -24.48 -8.91
CA MET A 1 -19.13 -23.60 -8.21
C MET A 1 -17.74 -24.20 -8.44
N ARG A 2 -16.92 -23.66 -9.37
CA ARG A 2 -15.57 -24.20 -9.59
C ARG A 2 -14.75 -23.86 -8.34
N LYS A 3 -14.33 -24.86 -7.58
CA LYS A 3 -13.29 -24.71 -6.55
C LYS A 3 -12.02 -24.27 -7.30
N SER A 4 -11.75 -22.98 -7.32
CA SER A 4 -10.54 -22.46 -7.95
C SER A 4 -9.35 -22.83 -7.05
N ASN A 5 -8.27 -23.34 -7.65
CA ASN A 5 -7.03 -23.70 -6.95
C ASN A 5 -6.23 -22.44 -6.56
N VAL A 6 -6.87 -21.51 -5.85
CA VAL A 6 -6.34 -20.17 -5.54
C VAL A 6 -5.54 -20.18 -4.24
N GLY A 7 -5.73 -21.19 -3.38
CA GLY A 7 -4.96 -21.35 -2.13
C GLY A 7 -3.44 -21.22 -2.34
N PRO A 8 -2.83 -22.02 -3.23
CA PRO A 8 -1.39 -21.92 -3.50
C PRO A 8 -0.94 -20.53 -3.97
N LEU A 9 -1.77 -19.84 -4.78
CA LEU A 9 -1.46 -18.48 -5.25
C LEU A 9 -1.51 -17.44 -4.11
N VAL A 10 -2.44 -17.60 -3.17
CA VAL A 10 -2.54 -16.73 -1.98
C VAL A 10 -1.34 -16.95 -1.06
N ASP A 11 -0.93 -18.20 -0.85
CA ASP A 11 0.20 -18.53 0.02
C ASP A 11 1.53 -18.05 -0.59
N GLU A 12 1.74 -18.26 -1.89
CA GLU A 12 2.93 -17.77 -2.60
C GLU A 12 3.00 -16.23 -2.56
N LEU A 13 1.88 -15.55 -2.83
CA LEU A 13 1.83 -14.09 -2.74
C LEU A 13 2.10 -13.60 -1.31
N GLY A 14 1.52 -14.24 -0.30
CA GLY A 14 1.75 -13.88 1.10
C GLY A 14 3.22 -14.02 1.52
N LEU A 15 3.92 -15.06 1.05
CA LEU A 15 5.35 -15.25 1.29
C LEU A 15 6.21 -14.18 0.61
N LEU A 16 5.86 -13.79 -0.63
CA LEU A 16 6.54 -12.72 -1.33
C LEU A 16 6.34 -11.37 -0.64
N GLU A 17 5.11 -11.05 -0.24
CA GLU A 17 4.80 -9.82 0.49
C GLU A 17 5.53 -9.74 1.83
N ALA A 18 5.62 -10.86 2.57
CA ALA A 18 6.39 -10.92 3.81
C ALA A 18 7.87 -10.61 3.58
N ARG A 19 8.48 -11.22 2.54
CA ARG A 19 9.89 -10.97 2.21
C ARG A 19 10.14 -9.53 1.74
N ILE A 20 9.20 -8.95 0.99
CA ILE A 20 9.26 -7.54 0.60
C ILE A 20 9.22 -6.65 1.85
N ALA A 21 8.32 -6.92 2.79
CA ALA A 21 8.20 -6.16 4.02
C ALA A 21 9.51 -6.19 4.83
N ASP A 22 10.15 -7.36 4.97
CA ASP A 22 11.45 -7.47 5.64
C ASP A 22 12.54 -6.63 4.96
N ILE A 23 12.58 -6.65 3.62
CA ILE A 23 13.52 -5.85 2.83
C ILE A 23 13.24 -4.35 2.98
N GLU A 24 11.97 -3.94 2.98
CA GLU A 24 11.57 -2.55 3.18
C GLU A 24 11.97 -2.04 4.56
N ILE A 25 11.82 -2.86 5.61
CA ILE A 25 12.28 -2.52 6.97
C ILE A 25 13.79 -2.25 6.98
N MET A 26 14.59 -3.06 6.27
CA MET A 26 16.03 -2.84 6.17
C MET A 26 16.40 -1.62 5.33
N ALA A 27 15.65 -1.35 4.25
CA ALA A 27 15.90 -0.23 3.35
C ALA A 27 15.49 1.13 3.96
N GLN A 28 14.48 1.14 4.83
CA GLN A 28 13.89 2.37 5.36
C GLN A 28 14.90 3.24 6.13
N PRO A 29 15.74 2.72 7.05
CA PRO A 29 16.78 3.52 7.71
C PRO A 29 17.78 4.16 6.73
N LEU A 30 18.14 3.47 5.65
CA LEU A 30 19.05 4.02 4.63
C LEU A 30 18.38 5.16 3.86
N ARG A 31 17.11 4.99 3.50
CA ARG A 31 16.31 6.06 2.85
C ARG A 31 16.21 7.29 3.74
N ASP A 32 15.97 7.10 5.03
CA ASP A 32 15.81 8.21 5.98
C ASP A 32 17.13 8.94 6.23
N GLN A 33 18.26 8.22 6.29
CA GLN A 33 19.58 8.83 6.35
C GLN A 33 19.88 9.68 5.10
N ILE A 34 19.59 9.16 3.90
CA ILE A 34 19.80 9.91 2.64
C ILE A 34 18.90 11.14 2.59
N LYS A 35 17.63 11.02 2.99
CA LYS A 35 16.70 12.16 3.05
C LYS A 35 17.14 13.23 4.05
N ALA A 36 17.71 12.83 5.18
CA ALA A 36 18.19 13.76 6.21
C ALA A 36 19.34 14.65 5.73
N MET A 37 20.01 14.31 4.63
CA MET A 37 21.03 15.15 3.99
C MET A 37 20.43 16.38 3.27
N GLY A 38 19.12 16.38 3.01
CA GLY A 38 18.39 17.47 2.35
C GLY A 38 18.33 17.33 0.83
N ALA A 39 17.62 18.27 0.18
CA ALA A 39 17.48 18.30 -1.28
C ALA A 39 18.84 18.30 -2.00
N GLY A 40 19.01 17.42 -2.98
CA GLY A 40 20.28 17.26 -3.69
C GLY A 40 20.40 15.95 -4.46
N ALA A 41 21.50 15.80 -5.19
CA ALA A 41 21.88 14.55 -5.83
C ALA A 41 23.08 13.94 -5.10
N TYR A 42 23.02 12.63 -4.85
CA TYR A 42 24.01 11.86 -4.12
C TYR A 42 24.46 10.69 -4.99
N GLU A 43 25.77 10.53 -5.16
CA GLU A 43 26.36 9.50 -6.01
C GLU A 43 26.98 8.39 -5.15
N GLY A 44 26.68 7.15 -5.50
CA GLY A 44 27.43 5.96 -5.08
C GLY A 44 28.22 5.40 -6.26
N GLU A 45 29.01 4.35 -6.01
CA GLU A 45 29.84 3.73 -7.06
C GLU A 45 29.02 3.15 -8.22
N LEU A 46 27.82 2.63 -7.94
CA LEU A 46 26.95 1.98 -8.92
C LEU A 46 25.60 2.69 -9.13
N PHE A 47 25.18 3.56 -8.21
CA PHE A 47 23.83 4.11 -8.19
C PHE A 47 23.83 5.58 -7.80
N ARG A 48 22.83 6.31 -8.33
CA ARG A 48 22.56 7.72 -8.02
C ARG A 48 21.24 7.87 -7.27
N ALA A 49 21.22 8.67 -6.21
CA ALA A 49 20.02 9.07 -5.50
C ALA A 49 19.74 10.57 -5.68
N VAL A 50 18.46 10.94 -5.77
CA VAL A 50 18.03 12.35 -5.81
C VAL A 50 16.98 12.57 -4.73
N VAL A 51 17.23 13.53 -3.86
CA VAL A 51 16.29 14.00 -2.85
C VAL A 51 15.69 15.31 -3.35
N SER A 52 14.36 15.34 -3.46
CA SER A 52 13.60 16.51 -3.88
C SER A 52 12.63 16.90 -2.78
N GLU A 53 12.65 18.18 -2.39
CA GLU A 53 11.71 18.75 -1.42
C GLU A 53 10.59 19.48 -2.17
N TYR A 54 9.34 19.26 -1.74
CA TYR A 54 8.17 19.93 -2.31
C TYR A 54 7.08 20.12 -1.27
N ASP A 55 6.38 21.25 -1.36
CA ASP A 55 5.21 21.52 -0.55
C ASP A 55 4.01 20.74 -1.06
N ARG A 56 3.55 19.77 -0.27
CA ARG A 56 2.29 19.09 -0.55
C ARG A 56 1.12 19.86 0.04
N LYS A 57 0.35 20.54 -0.82
CA LYS A 57 -0.94 21.13 -0.45
C LYS A 57 -2.04 20.08 -0.56
N ASN A 58 -2.59 19.64 0.57
CA ASN A 58 -3.75 18.75 0.60
C ASN A 58 -5.03 19.57 0.79
N LEU A 59 -5.99 19.44 -0.13
CA LEU A 59 -7.29 20.08 0.01
C LEU A 59 -8.11 19.39 1.10
N ASN A 60 -8.62 20.14 2.07
CA ASN A 60 -9.50 19.59 3.11
C ASN A 60 -10.88 19.26 2.51
N MET A 61 -11.01 18.03 2.01
CA MET A 61 -12.24 17.56 1.36
C MET A 61 -13.46 17.59 2.29
N LYS A 62 -13.28 17.50 3.62
CA LYS A 62 -14.38 17.61 4.58
C LYS A 62 -14.94 19.03 4.59
N ALA A 63 -14.06 20.03 4.72
CA ALA A 63 -14.46 21.44 4.70
C ALA A 63 -15.03 21.85 3.33
N VAL A 64 -14.45 21.36 2.24
CA VAL A 64 -14.95 21.63 0.88
C VAL A 64 -16.34 21.03 0.68
N LYS A 65 -16.56 19.78 1.08
CA LYS A 65 -17.89 19.13 0.95
C LYS A 65 -18.99 19.85 1.73
N GLN A 66 -18.67 20.53 2.84
CA GLN A 66 -19.64 21.36 3.57
C GLN A 66 -20.10 22.60 2.79
N LYS A 67 -19.32 23.06 1.81
CA LYS A 67 -19.62 24.24 0.99
C LYS A 67 -20.27 23.90 -0.36
N LEU A 68 -20.18 22.64 -0.79
CA LEU A 68 -20.70 22.20 -2.09
C LEU A 68 -22.13 21.66 -1.97
N SER A 69 -22.95 21.94 -2.98
CA SER A 69 -24.29 21.35 -3.06
C SER A 69 -24.21 19.86 -3.46
N PRO A 70 -25.18 19.02 -3.05
CA PRO A 70 -25.23 17.63 -3.48
C PRO A 70 -25.27 17.45 -5.00
N GLN A 71 -25.94 18.36 -5.71
CA GLN A 71 -26.04 18.34 -7.17
C GLN A 71 -24.67 18.57 -7.84
N PHE A 72 -23.87 19.50 -7.31
CA PHE A 72 -22.53 19.76 -7.81
C PHE A 72 -21.61 18.55 -7.62
N ILE A 73 -21.65 17.93 -6.42
CA ILE A 73 -20.87 16.72 -6.14
C ILE A 73 -21.23 15.62 -7.14
N ARG A 74 -22.53 15.40 -7.39
CA ARG A 74 -22.98 14.37 -8.34
C ARG A 74 -22.52 14.64 -9.77
N ALA A 75 -22.60 15.89 -10.23
CA ALA A 75 -22.20 16.27 -11.59
C ALA A 75 -20.69 16.08 -11.85
N HIS A 76 -19.88 16.18 -10.80
CA HIS A 76 -18.41 16.11 -10.88
C HIS A 76 -17.79 14.88 -10.22
N THR A 77 -18.58 13.85 -9.91
CA THR A 77 -18.08 12.57 -9.39
C THR A 77 -18.06 11.52 -10.50
N LYS A 78 -16.87 10.98 -10.80
CA LYS A 78 -16.70 9.85 -11.72
C LYS A 78 -16.66 8.55 -10.91
N TYR A 79 -17.56 7.62 -11.20
CA TYR A 79 -17.50 6.26 -10.67
C TYR A 79 -16.59 5.41 -11.54
N THR A 80 -15.57 4.81 -10.93
CA THR A 80 -14.66 3.87 -11.60
C THR A 80 -14.64 2.58 -10.77
N PRO A 81 -15.11 1.45 -11.30
CA PRO A 81 -15.03 0.18 -10.57
C PRO A 81 -13.57 -0.19 -10.35
N THR A 82 -13.24 -0.63 -9.14
CA THR A 82 -11.87 -1.04 -8.78
C THR A 82 -11.96 -2.30 -7.95
N THR A 83 -11.08 -3.26 -8.25
CA THR A 83 -10.92 -4.49 -7.46
C THR A 83 -9.63 -4.36 -6.66
N SER A 84 -9.72 -4.43 -5.34
CA SER A 84 -8.57 -4.47 -4.45
C SER A 84 -8.37 -5.89 -3.92
N LEU A 85 -7.13 -6.35 -3.93
CA LEU A 85 -6.71 -7.57 -3.23
C LEU A 85 -5.97 -7.17 -1.96
N THR A 86 -6.22 -7.89 -0.87
CA THR A 86 -5.46 -7.75 0.37
C THR A 86 -5.15 -9.14 0.88
N VAL A 87 -3.87 -9.46 1.04
CA VAL A 87 -3.41 -10.71 1.64
C VAL A 87 -2.99 -10.42 3.08
N LYS A 88 -3.35 -11.32 3.99
CA LYS A 88 -3.01 -11.24 5.41
C LYS A 88 -2.61 -12.63 5.88
N GLY A 89 -1.56 -12.72 6.70
CA GLY A 89 -1.27 -13.93 7.44
C GLY A 89 -2.47 -14.30 8.33
N ARG A 90 -2.80 -15.58 8.40
CA ARG A 90 -3.87 -16.05 9.30
C ARG A 90 -3.36 -15.98 10.74
N ASN A 91 -4.11 -15.33 11.63
CA ASN A 91 -3.90 -15.48 13.07
C ASN A 91 -4.39 -16.88 13.48
N ALA A 92 -3.67 -17.55 14.39
CA ALA A 92 -3.84 -18.97 14.74
C ALA A 92 -5.17 -19.36 15.43
N ILE A 93 -6.26 -18.59 15.30
CA ILE A 93 -7.47 -18.77 16.10
C ILE A 93 -8.62 -19.46 15.34
N ASP A 94 -8.64 -19.45 13.99
CA ASP A 94 -9.76 -20.03 13.21
C ASP A 94 -9.34 -21.28 12.42
N VAL A 95 -8.67 -22.23 13.08
CA VAL A 95 -8.61 -23.63 12.60
C VAL A 95 -9.67 -24.41 13.37
N THR A 96 -10.93 -24.30 12.95
CA THR A 96 -11.92 -25.33 13.30
C THR A 96 -11.54 -26.62 12.56
N THR A 97 -10.80 -27.49 13.23
CA THR A 97 -10.76 -28.92 12.90
C THR A 97 -12.16 -29.49 13.17
N GLU A 98 -13.04 -29.42 12.18
CA GLU A 98 -14.25 -30.23 12.14
C GLU A 98 -13.95 -31.53 11.39
N GLY A 99 -13.99 -32.65 12.13
CA GLY A 99 -14.37 -33.97 11.62
C GLY A 99 -13.23 -34.94 11.37
N ASP A 100 -12.88 -35.72 12.40
CA ASP A 100 -12.65 -37.17 12.26
C ASP A 100 -12.97 -37.82 13.62
N ASP A 101 -14.19 -38.35 13.72
CA ASP A 101 -14.63 -39.45 14.59
C ASP A 101 -15.66 -40.28 13.81
#